data_AF-A0A3R7A1Y7-F1
#
_entry.id   AF-A0A3R7A1Y7-F1
#
_cell.length_a   1.000
_cell.length_b   1.000
_cell.length_c   1.000
_cell.angle_alpha   90.00
_cell.angle_beta   90.00
_cell.angle_gamma   90.00
#
_symmetry.space_group_name_H-M   'P 1'
#
loop_
_entity.id
_entity.type
_entity.pdbx_description
1 polymer ?
#
loop_
_entity_poly.entity_id
_entity_poly.type
_entity_poly.pdbx_seq_one_letter_code
_entity_poly.pdbx_strand_id
1 'polypeptide(L)'
;MKSQQLVPPYEVTVHHACRLKMYHEGGREETEDFEAQIAFGDGGFHVERLDKARSVNGQHQVLVKWLGLDDEESSWEPAANLLDDIPVVFRKWAVTNKEDPAVAALIMVLDFP
;
A
#
# COMPACT_ATOMS: atom_id res chain seq x y z
N MET A 1 -21.26 -22.65 -36.67
CA MET A 1 -21.46 -22.67 -35.20
C MET A 1 -20.91 -21.36 -34.65
N LYS A 2 -21.72 -20.56 -33.95
CA LYS A 2 -21.32 -19.25 -33.41
C LYS A 2 -20.66 -19.45 -32.05
N SER A 3 -19.37 -19.17 -31.94
CA SER A 3 -18.68 -19.05 -30.65
C SER A 3 -19.24 -17.82 -29.94
N GLN A 4 -19.91 -18.04 -28.81
CA GLN A 4 -20.32 -16.94 -27.93
C GLN A 4 -19.08 -16.42 -27.22
N GLN A 5 -18.77 -15.14 -27.44
CA GLN A 5 -17.73 -14.43 -26.74
C GLN A 5 -18.30 -13.93 -25.42
N LEU A 6 -17.82 -14.51 -24.31
CA LEU A 6 -18.33 -14.29 -22.95
C LEU A 6 -17.62 -13.16 -22.18
N VAL A 7 -16.85 -12.29 -22.85
CA VAL A 7 -16.21 -11.17 -22.17
C VAL A 7 -16.23 -9.94 -23.09
N PRO A 8 -16.72 -8.77 -22.62
CA PRO A 8 -16.62 -7.52 -23.36
C PRO A 8 -15.16 -7.20 -23.68
N PRO A 9 -14.86 -6.62 -24.86
CA PRO A 9 -13.51 -6.20 -25.17
C PRO A 9 -13.18 -4.96 -24.31
N TYR A 10 -12.14 -5.05 -23.50
CA TYR A 10 -11.54 -3.96 -22.71
C TYR A 10 -12.29 -3.50 -21.45
N GLU A 11 -12.54 -4.40 -20.50
CA GLU A 11 -12.56 -3.95 -19.11
C GLU A 11 -11.12 -3.94 -18.59
N VAL A 12 -10.45 -2.80 -18.80
CA VAL A 12 -9.20 -2.49 -18.10
C VAL A 12 -9.61 -2.09 -16.69
N THR A 13 -9.70 -3.05 -15.78
CA THR A 13 -9.63 -2.74 -14.37
C THR A 13 -8.22 -2.20 -14.12
N VAL A 14 -8.13 -0.98 -13.59
CA VAL A 14 -6.86 -0.43 -13.09
C VAL A 14 -6.52 -1.20 -11.82
N HIS A 15 -6.09 -2.45 -11.98
CA HIS A 15 -5.24 -3.07 -10.98
C HIS A 15 -3.92 -2.34 -11.09
N HIS A 16 -3.48 -1.74 -9.99
CA HIS A 16 -2.25 -0.96 -9.98
C HIS A 16 -1.07 -1.91 -10.23
N ALA A 17 -0.80 -2.18 -11.50
CA ALA A 17 0.37 -2.89 -11.98
C ALA A 17 1.56 -1.93 -11.87
N CYS A 18 1.92 -1.55 -10.66
CA CYS A 18 3.14 -0.82 -10.35
C CYS A 18 3.69 -1.45 -9.07
N ARG A 19 4.70 -2.32 -9.22
CA ARG A 19 6.10 -1.91 -9.00
C ARG A 19 7.07 -3.07 -8.80
N LEU A 20 6.72 -4.34 -9.03
CA LEU A 20 7.73 -5.40 -8.99
C LEU A 20 7.66 -6.27 -10.24
N LYS A 21 8.27 -5.76 -11.31
CA LYS A 21 9.04 -6.65 -12.17
C LYS A 21 10.49 -6.52 -11.78
N MET A 22 11.04 -7.66 -11.38
CA MET A 22 12.45 -8.00 -11.17
C MET A 22 12.93 -7.91 -9.72
N TYR A 23 13.57 -9.01 -9.28
CA TYR A 23 14.38 -9.22 -8.07
C TYR A 23 13.54 -9.44 -6.79
N HIS A 24 13.67 -10.51 -6.01
CA HIS A 24 14.68 -11.55 -5.87
C HIS A 24 14.02 -12.77 -5.18
N GLU A 25 14.24 -13.98 -5.71
CA GLU A 25 13.94 -15.23 -5.01
C GLU A 25 15.01 -15.46 -3.93
N GLY A 26 14.62 -15.42 -2.66
CA GLY A 26 15.52 -15.75 -1.55
C GLY A 26 14.75 -15.74 -0.24
N GLY A 27 14.33 -16.92 0.23
CA GLY A 27 13.48 -17.07 1.41
C GLY A 27 14.12 -16.65 2.73
N ARG A 28 13.29 -16.54 3.77
CA ARG A 28 13.04 -17.61 4.77
C ARG A 28 12.60 -17.04 6.13
N GLU A 29 11.65 -17.78 6.72
CA GLU A 29 11.27 -17.96 8.14
C GLU A 29 10.84 -16.77 9.01
N GLU A 30 9.66 -16.99 9.59
CA GLU A 30 8.96 -16.22 10.61
C GLU A 30 9.80 -16.01 11.87
N THR A 31 9.75 -14.78 12.40
CA THR A 31 9.95 -14.54 13.82
C THR A 31 8.68 -13.94 14.41
N GLU A 32 8.21 -14.62 15.46
CA GLU A 32 7.02 -14.39 16.26
C GLU A 32 6.98 -12.97 16.86
N ASP A 33 6.04 -12.15 16.38
CA ASP A 33 5.28 -11.14 17.15
C ASP A 33 4.16 -10.60 16.24
N PHE A 34 3.15 -11.43 16.06
CA PHE A 34 2.13 -11.34 15.03
C PHE A 34 0.98 -10.38 15.42
N GLU A 35 1.28 -9.08 15.52
CA GLU A 35 0.30 -8.01 15.27
C GLU A 35 0.69 -7.17 14.04
N ALA A 36 1.50 -7.71 13.14
CA ALA A 36 1.58 -7.21 11.78
C ALA A 36 0.22 -7.45 11.13
N GLN A 37 -0.62 -6.42 11.01
CA GLN A 37 -1.81 -6.48 10.16
C GLN A 37 -1.33 -6.62 8.71
N ILE A 38 -1.08 -7.87 8.31
CA ILE A 38 -0.81 -8.31 6.95
C ILE A 38 -2.05 -7.98 6.12
N ALA A 39 -2.12 -6.75 5.62
CA ALA A 39 -3.16 -6.32 4.71
C ALA A 39 -2.56 -6.34 3.30
N PHE A 40 -2.90 -7.36 2.52
CA PHE A 40 -2.75 -7.31 1.06
C PHE A 40 -3.82 -8.14 0.35
N GLY A 41 -4.38 -7.59 -0.72
CA GLY A 41 -5.34 -8.24 -1.60
C GLY A 41 -4.65 -9.10 -2.67
N ASP A 42 -4.87 -10.41 -2.58
CA ASP A 42 -4.82 -11.49 -3.59
C ASP A 42 -3.68 -11.57 -4.64
N GLY A 43 -2.53 -10.92 -4.48
CA GLY A 43 -1.37 -11.19 -5.36
C GLY A 43 -0.11 -10.33 -5.27
N GLY A 44 0.12 -9.56 -4.21
CA GLY A 44 1.25 -8.62 -4.10
C GLY A 44 1.76 -8.42 -2.67
N PHE A 45 2.83 -7.64 -2.54
CA PHE A 45 3.69 -7.56 -1.35
C PHE A 45 2.95 -7.13 -0.09
N HIS A 46 3.10 -7.88 0.99
CA HIS A 46 2.48 -7.54 2.28
C HIS A 46 3.16 -6.32 2.90
N VAL A 47 2.37 -5.36 3.38
CA VAL A 47 2.87 -4.24 4.17
C VAL A 47 3.26 -4.74 5.56
N GLU A 48 4.49 -4.45 5.99
CA GLU A 48 4.94 -4.70 7.36
C GLU A 48 4.52 -3.55 8.28
N ARG A 49 4.82 -2.31 7.87
CA ARG A 49 4.47 -1.09 8.61
C ARG A 49 4.48 0.15 7.71
N LEU A 50 3.85 1.21 8.21
CA LEU A 50 3.88 2.55 7.63
C LEU A 50 4.75 3.44 8.52
N ASP A 51 5.68 4.19 7.92
CA ASP A 51 6.70 4.90 8.69
C ASP A 51 6.51 6.43 8.70
N LYS A 52 6.51 7.06 7.52
CA LYS A 52 6.58 8.53 7.40
C LYS A 52 5.59 9.04 6.37
N ALA A 53 5.04 10.24 6.59
CA ALA A 53 4.29 10.98 5.57
C ALA A 53 5.16 12.08 4.94
N ARG A 54 4.87 12.41 3.68
CA ARG A 54 5.35 13.63 3.02
C ARG A 54 4.34 14.12 1.98
N SER A 55 4.52 15.35 1.54
CA SER A 55 3.86 15.87 0.34
C SER A 55 4.92 16.29 -0.69
N VAL A 56 4.82 15.77 -1.91
CA VAL A 56 5.72 16.11 -3.01
C VAL A 56 4.86 16.48 -4.22
N ASN A 57 5.08 17.67 -4.78
CA ASN A 57 4.31 18.20 -5.92
C ASN A 57 2.78 18.16 -5.70
N GLY A 58 2.33 18.39 -4.46
CA GLY A 58 0.91 18.36 -4.10
C GLY A 58 0.32 16.97 -3.88
N GLN A 59 1.11 15.89 -4.06
CA GLN A 59 0.69 14.54 -3.77
C GLN A 59 1.19 14.08 -2.40
N HIS A 60 0.28 13.63 -1.54
CA HIS A 60 0.61 13.00 -0.27
C HIS A 60 1.07 11.56 -0.49
N GLN A 61 2.18 11.20 0.14
CA GLN A 61 2.80 9.88 0.05
C GLN A 61 3.16 9.40 1.45
N VAL A 62 3.16 8.08 1.62
CA VAL A 62 3.59 7.42 2.85
C VAL A 62 4.68 6.40 2.53
N LEU A 63 5.72 6.37 3.36
CA LEU A 63 6.78 5.39 3.25
C LEU A 63 6.27 4.05 3.80
N VAL A 64 6.26 3.05 2.93
CA VAL A 64 5.82 1.69 3.22
C VAL A 64 7.04 0.81 3.39
N LYS A 65 7.13 0.16 4.54
CA LYS A 65 8.05 -0.95 4.74
C LYS A 65 7.36 -2.24 4.31
N TRP A 66 7.98 -2.95 3.38
CA TRP A 66 7.47 -4.21 2.87
C TRP A 66 7.94 -5.38 3.72
N LEU A 67 7.02 -6.31 3.99
CA LEU A 67 7.28 -7.51 4.77
C LEU A 67 8.28 -8.41 4.04
N GLY A 68 9.31 -8.84 4.77
CA GLY A 68 10.34 -9.74 4.25
C GLY A 68 11.35 -9.08 3.31
N LEU A 69 11.29 -7.75 3.12
CA LEU A 69 12.33 -6.98 2.44
C LEU A 69 13.13 -6.15 3.45
N ASP A 70 14.31 -5.64 3.07
CA ASP A 70 15.10 -4.75 3.91
C ASP A 70 14.51 -3.32 3.96
N ASP A 71 14.96 -2.50 4.91
CA ASP A 71 14.47 -1.11 5.06
C ASP A 71 14.79 -0.26 3.82
N GLU A 72 15.90 -0.56 3.13
CA GLU A 72 16.32 0.09 1.88
C GLU A 72 15.33 -0.11 0.73
N GLU A 73 14.54 -1.18 0.79
CA GLU A 73 13.49 -1.50 -0.20
C GLU A 73 12.17 -0.79 0.11
N SER A 74 12.09 -0.02 1.19
CA SER A 74 10.90 0.77 1.52
C SER A 74 10.62 1.79 0.42
N SER A 75 9.35 1.92 0.05
CA SER A 75 8.94 2.79 -1.04
C SER A 75 7.89 3.81 -0.60
N TRP A 76 7.94 4.98 -1.24
CA TRP A 76 6.93 6.01 -1.06
C TRP A 76 5.73 5.71 -1.95
N GLU A 77 4.61 5.34 -1.32
CA GLU A 77 3.37 5.01 -1.99
C GLU A 77 2.36 6.15 -1.86
N PRO A 78 1.55 6.42 -2.90
CA PRO A 78 0.48 7.40 -2.82
C PRO A 78 -0.50 7.08 -1.67
N ALA A 79 -0.80 8.09 -0.86
CA ALA A 79 -1.69 7.93 0.29
C ALA A 79 -3.11 7.47 -0.13
N ALA A 80 -3.58 7.87 -1.31
CA ALA A 80 -4.85 7.43 -1.87
C ALA A 80 -4.86 5.91 -2.14
N ASN A 81 -3.77 5.35 -2.67
CA ASN A 81 -3.67 3.92 -2.93
C ASN A 81 -3.73 3.13 -1.61
N LEU A 82 -3.03 3.58 -0.58
CA LEU A 82 -3.04 2.92 0.72
C LEU A 82 -4.42 3.01 1.40
N LEU A 83 -5.17 4.09 1.16
CA LEU A 83 -6.54 4.21 1.63
C LEU A 83 -7.48 3.22 0.93
N ASP A 84 -7.25 2.92 -0.35
CA ASP A 84 -8.05 1.96 -1.12
C ASP A 84 -7.64 0.51 -0.81
N ASP A 85 -6.34 0.23 -0.76
CA ASP A 85 -5.78 -1.12 -0.61
C ASP A 85 -5.82 -1.63 0.83
N ILE A 86 -5.51 -0.76 1.80
CA ILE A 86 -5.36 -1.11 3.23
C ILE A 86 -6.07 -0.11 4.17
N PRO A 87 -7.36 0.24 3.94
CA PRO A 87 -8.04 1.35 4.62
C PRO A 87 -7.96 1.31 6.15
N VAL A 88 -8.08 0.12 6.75
CA VAL A 88 -8.10 -0.04 8.20
C VAL A 88 -6.73 0.23 8.81
N VAL A 89 -5.67 -0.36 8.23
CA VAL A 89 -4.28 -0.19 8.68
C VAL A 89 -3.87 1.27 8.51
N PHE A 90 -4.16 1.83 7.33
CA PHE A 90 -3.81 3.20 6.99
C PHE A 90 -4.45 4.23 7.92
N ARG A 91 -5.75 4.11 8.20
CA ARG A 91 -6.47 5.01 9.12
C ARG A 91 -5.92 4.90 10.54
N LYS A 92 -5.72 3.67 11.05
CA LYS A 92 -5.15 3.45 12.41
C LYS A 92 -3.78 4.11 12.53
N TRP A 93 -2.92 3.92 11.54
CA TRP A 93 -1.60 4.55 11.50
C TRP A 93 -1.69 6.08 11.48
N ALA A 94 -2.53 6.65 10.61
CA ALA A 94 -2.67 8.09 10.49
C ALA A 94 -3.15 8.73 11.81
N VAL A 95 -4.18 8.16 12.45
CA VAL A 95 -4.68 8.63 13.75
C VAL A 95 -3.61 8.58 14.84
N THR A 96 -2.81 7.51 14.86
CA THR A 96 -1.72 7.34 15.83
C THR A 96 -0.61 8.37 15.64
N ASN A 97 -0.40 8.82 14.40
CA ASN A 97 0.68 9.73 14.03
C ASN A 97 0.20 11.16 13.72
N LYS A 98 -1.04 11.52 14.08
CA LYS A 98 -1.66 12.81 13.74
C LYS A 98 -0.94 14.06 14.26
N GLU A 99 -0.04 13.91 15.24
CA GLU A 99 0.77 15.02 15.77
C GLU A 99 1.90 15.41 14.79
N ASP A 100 2.26 14.53 13.85
CA ASP A 100 3.16 14.88 12.75
C ASP A 100 2.43 15.82 11.76
N PRO A 101 2.98 17.01 11.45
CA PRO A 101 2.31 17.97 10.58
C PRO A 101 2.01 17.45 9.17
N ALA A 102 2.85 16.56 8.62
CA ALA A 102 2.62 15.97 7.30
C ALA A 102 1.48 14.94 7.35
N VAL A 103 1.36 14.19 8.45
CA VAL A 103 0.24 13.27 8.68
C VAL A 103 -1.05 14.04 8.95
N ALA A 104 -1.02 15.09 9.76
CA ALA A 104 -2.18 15.95 10.01
C ALA A 104 -2.73 16.56 8.71
N ALA A 105 -1.85 17.07 7.85
CA ALA A 105 -2.22 17.59 6.54
C ALA A 105 -2.81 16.50 5.64
N LEU A 106 -2.23 15.29 5.65
CA LEU A 106 -2.74 14.14 4.91
C LEU A 106 -4.16 13.75 5.36
N ILE A 107 -4.42 13.67 6.66
CA ILE A 107 -5.75 13.37 7.23
C ILE A 107 -6.77 14.42 6.78
N MET A 108 -6.39 15.70 6.87
CA MET A 108 -7.26 16.81 6.45
C MET A 108 -7.59 16.75 4.95
N VAL A 109 -6.64 16.37 4.11
CA VAL A 109 -6.82 16.29 2.65
C VAL A 109 -7.67 15.09 2.24
N LEU A 110 -7.51 13.96 2.91
CA LEU A 110 -8.21 12.72 2.57
C LEU A 110 -9.56 12.56 3.31
N ASP A 111 -9.92 13.54 4.14
CA ASP A 111 -11.21 13.66 4.83
C ASP A 111 -11.65 12.37 5.55
N PHE A 112 -10.75 11.82 6.38
CA PHE A 112 -11.05 10.67 7.21
C PHE A 112 -10.64 10.86 8.67
N PRO A 113 -11.35 10.22 9.63
CA PRO A 113 -11.05 10.36 11.06
C PRO A 113 -9.74 9.70 11.47
#